data_AF-A0A9J6B301-F1
#
_entry.id   AF-A0A9J6B301-F1
#
_cell.length_a   1.000
_cell.length_b   1.000
_cell.length_c   1.000
_cell.angle_alpha   90.00
_cell.angle_beta   90.00
_cell.angle_gamma   90.00
#
_symmetry.space_group_name_H-M   'P 1'
#
loop_
_entity.id
_entity.type
_entity.pdbx_description
1 polymer ?
#
loop_
_entity_poly.entity_id
_entity_poly.type
_entity_poly.pdbx_seq_one_letter_code
_entity_poly.pdbx_strand_id
1 'polypeptide(L)'
;MEECIHSASKAGNLSPRHIEEKLIFWNIRSVKSQKAFGRLVDLHRRHQYSYIALLEPFQGPEELEHYKRQLGFQNAMENLSSKIWISWNEELLSQVVKDNIQ
;
A
#
# COMPACT_ATOMS: atom_id res chain seq x y z
N MET A 1 39.45 -1.42 34.72
CA MET A 1 39.49 -2.73 35.41
C MET A 1 38.48 -2.61 36.56
N GLU A 2 37.21 -2.41 36.19
CA GLU A 2 36.12 -3.41 36.11
C GLU A 2 35.35 -3.51 37.44
N GLU A 3 34.36 -2.63 37.60
CA GLU A 3 33.32 -2.78 38.62
C GLU A 3 32.12 -3.53 38.02
N CYS A 4 31.97 -4.76 38.50
CA CYS A 4 30.73 -5.43 38.90
C CYS A 4 29.42 -5.00 38.21
N ILE A 5 29.01 -5.74 37.17
CA ILE A 5 27.62 -5.75 36.67
C ILE A 5 26.93 -7.02 37.18
N HIS A 6 26.15 -6.88 38.24
CA HIS A 6 25.07 -7.79 38.58
C HIS A 6 23.80 -6.98 38.82
N SER A 7 22.92 -6.98 37.83
CA SER A 7 21.47 -7.11 38.07
C SER A 7 20.79 -7.41 36.74
N ALA A 8 20.35 -8.66 36.62
CA ALA A 8 19.43 -9.09 35.60
C ALA A 8 18.03 -8.52 35.84
N SER A 9 17.21 -8.57 34.78
CA SER A 9 15.75 -8.67 34.80
C SER A 9 14.94 -7.39 34.57
N LYS A 10 14.64 -7.14 33.29
CA LYS A 10 13.28 -7.01 32.68
C LYS A 10 13.30 -6.06 31.48
N ALA A 11 14.12 -6.37 30.46
CA ALA A 11 13.73 -6.04 29.10
C ALA A 11 12.72 -7.12 28.69
N GLY A 12 11.43 -6.83 28.83
CA GLY A 12 10.38 -7.71 28.33
C GLY A 12 10.67 -8.05 26.87
N ASN A 13 10.67 -9.34 26.56
CA ASN A 13 10.72 -9.89 25.23
C ASN A 13 9.59 -9.29 24.37
N LEU A 14 9.82 -8.15 23.74
CA LEU A 14 9.12 -7.79 22.52
C LEU A 14 9.90 -8.45 21.40
N SER A 15 9.54 -9.71 21.14
CA SER A 15 9.74 -10.28 19.81
C SER A 15 9.26 -9.21 18.81
N PRO A 16 10.06 -8.82 17.81
CA PRO A 16 9.56 -7.96 16.77
C PRO A 16 8.38 -8.71 16.18
N ARG A 17 7.16 -8.22 16.44
CA ARG A 17 6.00 -8.65 15.67
C ARG A 17 6.41 -8.37 14.25
N HIS A 18 6.71 -9.41 13.47
CA HIS A 18 6.81 -9.26 12.02
C HIS A 18 5.44 -8.74 11.59
N ILE A 19 5.33 -7.42 11.44
CA ILE A 19 4.24 -6.81 10.71
C ILE A 19 4.57 -7.19 9.28
N GLU A 20 4.02 -8.32 8.83
CA GLU A 20 4.13 -8.70 7.42
C GLU A 20 3.36 -7.65 6.62
N GLU A 21 4.12 -6.76 5.99
CA GLU A 21 3.59 -5.81 5.03
C GLU A 21 2.95 -6.59 3.88
N LYS A 22 1.65 -6.34 3.66
CA LYS A 22 0.89 -7.02 2.60
C LYS A 22 0.65 -6.04 1.47
N LEU A 23 1.10 -6.46 0.29
CA LEU A 23 0.95 -5.71 -0.95
C LEU A 23 0.02 -6.48 -1.88
N ILE A 24 -0.76 -5.76 -2.68
CA ILE A 24 -1.52 -6.36 -3.76
C ILE A 24 -1.29 -5.59 -5.06
N PHE A 25 -1.01 -6.36 -6.12
CA PHE A 25 -0.93 -5.88 -7.49
C PHE A 25 -2.05 -6.57 -8.25
N TRP A 26 -2.94 -5.80 -8.87
CA TRP A 26 -4.10 -6.38 -9.53
C TRP A 26 -4.43 -5.61 -10.81
N ASN A 27 -4.41 -6.32 -11.95
CA ASN A 27 -5.11 -5.86 -13.14
C ASN A 27 -6.63 -5.96 -12.91
N ILE A 28 -7.23 -4.84 -12.52
CA ILE A 28 -8.64 -4.77 -12.10
C ILE A 28 -9.61 -4.68 -13.28
N ARG A 29 -9.12 -4.32 -14.49
CA ARG A 29 -9.93 -4.18 -15.72
C ARG A 29 -11.21 -3.36 -15.49
N SER A 30 -11.04 -2.10 -15.12
CA SER A 30 -12.05 -1.15 -14.65
C SER A 30 -12.45 -1.28 -13.19
N VAL A 31 -12.25 -0.20 -12.43
CA VAL A 31 -12.82 -0.05 -11.07
C VAL A 31 -14.34 0.11 -11.08
N LYS A 32 -14.93 0.53 -12.22
CA LYS A 32 -16.38 0.65 -12.40
C LYS A 32 -17.07 -0.65 -12.81
N SER A 33 -16.32 -1.69 -13.16
CA SER A 33 -16.92 -2.99 -13.50
C SER A 33 -17.69 -3.53 -12.28
N GLN A 34 -18.84 -4.16 -12.52
CA GLN A 34 -19.67 -4.69 -11.43
C GLN A 34 -18.83 -5.61 -10.52
N LYS A 35 -18.79 -5.27 -9.22
CA LYS A 35 -18.14 -6.02 -8.13
C LYS A 35 -16.61 -5.93 -8.04
N ALA A 36 -15.86 -5.42 -9.03
CA ALA A 36 -14.39 -5.45 -8.95
C ALA A 36 -13.85 -4.58 -7.81
N PHE A 37 -14.25 -3.31 -7.77
CA PHE A 37 -13.84 -2.42 -6.68
C PHE A 37 -14.43 -2.83 -5.33
N GLY A 38 -15.70 -3.27 -5.28
CA GLY A 38 -16.29 -3.80 -4.06
C GLY A 38 -15.50 -5.00 -3.50
N ARG A 39 -15.06 -5.92 -4.36
CA ARG A 39 -14.19 -7.04 -3.98
C ARG A 39 -12.84 -6.58 -3.46
N LEU A 40 -12.26 -5.54 -4.06
CA LEU A 40 -11.02 -4.94 -3.58
C LEU A 40 -11.19 -4.39 -2.16
N VAL A 41 -12.26 -3.63 -1.91
CA VAL A 41 -12.59 -3.12 -0.57
C VAL A 41 -12.75 -4.25 0.43
N ASP A 42 -13.46 -5.33 0.08
CA ASP A 42 -13.63 -6.49 0.95
C ASP A 42 -12.33 -7.25 1.23
N LEU A 43 -11.44 -7.35 0.23
CA LEU A 43 -10.12 -7.94 0.41
C LEU A 43 -9.25 -7.07 1.29
N HIS A 44 -9.21 -5.76 1.04
CA HIS A 44 -8.43 -4.82 1.82
C HIS A 44 -8.90 -4.79 3.29
N ARG A 45 -10.22 -4.79 3.54
CA ARG A 45 -10.76 -4.89 4.90
C ARG A 45 -10.29 -6.15 5.64
N ARG A 46 -10.19 -7.30 4.95
CA ARG A 46 -9.78 -8.58 5.56
C ARG A 46 -8.27 -8.72 5.75
N HIS A 47 -7.49 -8.20 4.80
CA HIS A 47 -6.05 -8.44 4.76
C HIS A 47 -5.22 -7.24 5.22
N GLN A 48 -5.81 -6.04 5.29
CA GLN A 48 -5.16 -4.78 5.69
C GLN A 48 -3.89 -4.52 4.87
N TYR A 49 -4.04 -4.45 3.54
CA TYR A 49 -2.91 -4.16 2.64
C TYR A 49 -2.32 -2.78 2.96
N SER A 50 -1.01 -2.67 3.13
CA SER A 50 -0.33 -1.38 3.28
C SER A 50 -0.06 -0.68 1.94
N TYR A 51 -0.15 -1.45 0.85
CA TYR A 51 0.06 -0.97 -0.52
C TYR A 51 -0.88 -1.67 -1.51
N ILE A 52 -1.49 -0.89 -2.40
CA ILE A 52 -2.34 -1.38 -3.49
C ILE A 52 -1.90 -0.76 -4.81
N ALA A 53 -1.60 -1.60 -5.80
CA ALA A 53 -1.40 -1.21 -7.18
C ALA A 53 -2.51 -1.78 -8.08
N LEU A 54 -3.23 -0.90 -8.77
CA LEU A 54 -4.27 -1.25 -9.72
C LEU A 54 -3.80 -0.97 -11.14
N LEU A 55 -3.84 -2.00 -11.99
CA LEU A 55 -3.56 -1.88 -13.41
C LEU A 55 -4.89 -1.84 -14.17
N GLU A 56 -4.93 -0.99 -15.20
CA GLU A 56 -6.08 -0.77 -16.07
C GLU A 56 -7.36 -0.38 -15.30
N PRO A 57 -7.32 0.68 -14.45
CA PRO A 57 -8.49 1.15 -13.71
C PRO A 57 -9.56 1.75 -14.63
N PHE A 58 -9.19 2.13 -15.87
CA PHE A 58 -10.07 2.71 -16.90
C PHE A 58 -10.83 3.95 -16.44
N GLN A 59 -10.25 4.75 -15.55
CA GLN A 59 -10.74 6.04 -15.10
C GLN A 59 -9.65 7.10 -15.31
N GLY A 60 -10.05 8.37 -15.38
CA GLY A 60 -9.12 9.48 -15.46
C GLY A 60 -8.50 9.86 -14.11
N PRO A 61 -7.44 10.70 -14.12
CA PRO A 61 -6.73 11.17 -12.93
C PRO A 61 -7.63 11.73 -11.83
N GLU A 62 -8.70 12.41 -12.23
CA GLU A 62 -9.65 13.09 -11.36
C GLU A 62 -10.38 12.14 -10.40
N GLU A 63 -10.46 10.86 -10.74
CA GLU A 63 -11.13 9.84 -9.93
C GLU A 63 -10.19 9.20 -8.89
N LEU A 64 -8.87 9.29 -9.05
CA LEU A 64 -7.90 8.59 -8.20
C LEU A 64 -8.10 8.91 -6.72
N GLU A 65 -8.28 10.19 -6.41
CA GLU A 65 -8.49 10.67 -5.03
C GLU A 65 -9.78 10.12 -4.41
N HIS A 66 -10.84 9.94 -5.20
CA HIS A 66 -12.09 9.36 -4.73
C HIS A 66 -11.89 7.89 -4.30
N TYR A 67 -11.28 7.07 -5.17
CA TYR A 67 -11.04 5.66 -4.88
C TYR A 67 -10.01 5.45 -3.76
N LYS A 68 -8.97 6.30 -3.70
CA LYS A 68 -7.99 6.31 -2.59
C LYS A 68 -8.68 6.50 -1.24
N ARG A 69 -9.60 7.47 -1.13
CA ARG A 69 -10.34 7.74 0.13
C ARG A 69 -11.24 6.58 0.52
N GLN A 70 -11.90 5.94 -0.45
CA GLN A 70 -12.72 4.75 -0.18
C GLN A 70 -11.90 3.56 0.33
N LEU A 71 -10.64 3.45 -0.08
CA LEU A 71 -9.70 2.45 0.43
C LEU A 71 -9.00 2.88 1.74
N GLY A 72 -9.18 4.11 2.20
CA GLY A 72 -8.59 4.60 3.44
C GLY A 72 -7.10 4.93 3.34
N PHE A 73 -6.56 5.18 2.14
CA PHE A 73 -5.16 5.52 1.96
C PHE A 73 -4.87 7.02 2.08
N GLN A 74 -3.71 7.36 2.65
CA GLN A 74 -3.22 8.73 2.74
C GLN A 74 -2.61 9.21 1.43
N ASN A 75 -1.88 8.35 0.74
CA ASN A 75 -1.13 8.69 -0.47
C ASN A 75 -1.66 7.91 -1.68
N ALA A 76 -1.63 8.54 -2.85
CA ALA A 76 -1.80 7.86 -4.12
C ALA A 76 -1.06 8.57 -5.24
N MET A 77 -0.73 7.81 -6.28
CA MET A 77 -0.15 8.32 -7.52
C MET A 77 -0.63 7.50 -8.70
N GLU A 78 -0.48 8.06 -9.88
CA GLU A 78 -0.69 7.35 -11.14
C GLU A 78 0.45 7.57 -12.12
N ASN A 79 0.55 6.69 -13.12
CA ASN A 79 1.46 6.92 -14.23
C ASN A 79 0.90 7.94 -15.24
N LEU A 80 1.73 8.37 -16.19
CA LEU A 80 1.38 9.40 -17.18
C LEU A 80 0.13 9.09 -18.04
N SER A 81 -0.25 7.83 -18.16
CA SER A 81 -1.42 7.40 -18.94
C SER A 81 -2.63 7.03 -18.07
N SER A 82 -2.53 7.22 -16.74
CA SER A 82 -3.54 6.82 -15.76
C SER A 82 -3.95 5.33 -15.85
N LYS A 83 -3.07 4.49 -16.43
CA LYS A 83 -3.25 3.05 -16.57
C LYS A 83 -2.76 2.26 -15.36
N ILE A 84 -1.97 2.88 -14.49
CA ILE A 84 -1.49 2.27 -13.25
C ILE A 84 -1.74 3.27 -12.14
N TRP A 85 -2.48 2.85 -11.13
CA TRP A 85 -2.73 3.59 -9.89
C TRP A 85 -2.06 2.88 -8.74
N ILE A 86 -1.45 3.64 -7.84
CA ILE A 86 -0.84 3.13 -6.62
C ILE A 86 -1.39 3.91 -5.42
N SER A 87 -1.65 3.24 -4.30
CA SER A 87 -2.14 3.85 -3.06
C SER A 87 -1.49 3.20 -1.85
N TRP A 88 -1.09 4.01 -0.87
CA TRP A 88 -0.30 3.56 0.29
C TRP A 88 -0.43 4.50 1.49
N ASN A 89 -0.04 4.02 2.68
CA ASN A 89 -0.12 4.78 3.94
C ASN A 89 1.24 5.21 4.48
N GLU A 90 2.18 4.28 4.63
CA GLU A 90 3.49 4.55 5.25
C GLU A 90 4.51 5.12 4.24
N GLU A 91 5.60 5.71 4.70
CA GLU A 91 6.66 6.17 3.80
C GLU A 91 7.25 5.00 3.00
N LEU A 92 6.86 4.90 1.73
CA LEU A 92 7.49 4.00 0.79
C LEU A 92 8.72 4.70 0.22
N LEU A 93 9.92 4.26 0.63
CA LEU A 93 11.15 4.62 -0.06
C LEU A 93 11.10 4.04 -1.47
N SER A 94 10.65 4.85 -2.42
CA SER A 94 10.42 4.44 -3.80
C SER A 94 10.95 5.49 -4.75
N GLN A 95 11.50 5.02 -5.88
CA GLN A 95 11.90 5.85 -6.99
C GLN A 95 10.90 5.62 -8.12
N VAL A 96 10.17 6.67 -8.49
CA VAL A 96 9.31 6.62 -9.67
C VAL A 96 10.19 6.74 -10.91
N VAL A 97 10.34 5.65 -11.66
CA VAL A 97 10.99 5.65 -12.96
C VAL A 97 9.93 5.91 -14.02
N LYS A 98 10.04 7.05 -14.70
CA LYS A 98 9.19 7.36 -15.86
C LYS A 98 9.89 6.83 -17.11
N ASP A 99 9.19 6.03 -17.89
CA ASP A 99 9.62 5.71 -19.23
C ASP A 99 9.48 6.97 -20.10
N ASN A 100 10.61 7.56 -20.47
CA ASN A 100 10.68 8.78 -21.27
C ASN A 100 10.95 8.48 -22.76
N ILE A 101 10.76 7.24 -23.21
CA ILE A 101 10.94 6.90 -24.62
C ILE A 101 9.77 7.53 -25.41
N GLN A 102 10.08 8.65 -26.08
CA GLN A 102 9.24 9.28 -27.11
C GLN A 102 9.26 8.47 -28.42
#